data_AF-A0AAV3BDK9-F1
#
_entry.id   AF-A0AAV3BDK9-F1
#
_cell.length_a   1.000
_cell.length_b   1.000
_cell.length_c   1.000
_cell.angle_alpha   90.00
_cell.angle_beta   90.00
_cell.angle_gamma   90.00
#
_symmetry.space_group_name_H-M   'P 1'
#
loop_
_entity.id
_entity.type
_entity.pdbx_description
1 polymer ?
#
loop_
_entity_poly.entity_id
_entity_poly.type
_entity_poly.pdbx_seq_one_letter_code
_entity_poly.pdbx_strand_id
1 'polypeptide(L)'
;MVKLFAFVKPSDFVKLAAFVSLLTFYLSIKPLTDELLNRLLTNKRTAMTDIFANPDKTLDALGLRCPEPVMMVRKTVRHMEEGQTLLIIADDPATTRDIPGFCRFMDHQLLAQDTEQTPYRYLVRKGITAG
;
A
#
# COMPACT_ATOMS: atom_id res chain seq x y z
N MET A 1 52.59 43.25 -6.81
CA MET A 1 51.74 42.05 -6.82
C MET A 1 52.44 40.94 -6.05
N VAL A 2 52.23 40.84 -4.73
CA VAL A 2 52.16 39.58 -3.95
C VAL A 2 51.50 39.97 -2.62
N LYS A 3 50.26 39.54 -2.38
CA LYS A 3 49.55 39.77 -1.12
C LYS A 3 49.48 38.44 -0.38
N LEU A 4 50.11 38.42 0.79
CA LEU A 4 49.70 37.67 1.98
C LEU A 4 49.66 36.13 1.86
N PHE A 5 50.78 35.49 2.22
CA PHE A 5 50.73 34.16 2.84
C PHE A 5 49.99 34.30 4.17
N ALA A 6 48.72 33.93 4.20
CA ALA A 6 47.95 33.82 5.42
C ALA A 6 48.57 32.72 6.29
N PHE A 7 49.13 33.15 7.43
CA PHE A 7 49.68 32.29 8.46
C PHE A 7 48.52 31.55 9.14
N VAL A 8 48.19 30.34 8.66
CA VAL A 8 47.20 29.46 9.28
C VAL A 8 47.70 29.12 10.69
N LYS A 9 46.92 29.44 11.73
CA LYS A 9 47.35 29.20 13.11
C LYS A 9 47.35 27.69 13.40
N PRO A 10 48.29 27.17 14.21
CA PRO A 10 48.33 25.75 14.58
C PRO A 10 47.03 25.21 15.21
N SER A 11 46.24 26.09 15.83
CA SER A 11 44.91 25.79 16.40
C SER A 11 43.84 25.43 15.37
N ASP A 12 44.02 25.80 14.11
CA ASP A 12 43.05 25.56 13.03
C ASP A 12 43.24 24.18 12.40
N PHE A 13 44.47 23.65 12.43
CA PHE A 13 44.76 22.28 12.01
C PHE A 13 44.10 21.23 12.91
N VAL A 14 44.06 21.46 14.22
CA VAL A 14 43.41 20.55 15.18
C VAL A 14 41.89 20.52 14.96
N LYS A 15 41.27 21.67 14.66
CA LYS A 15 39.84 21.77 14.33
C LYS A 15 39.52 21.08 13.00
N LEU A 16 40.38 21.25 12.00
CA LEU A 16 40.21 20.61 10.70
C LEU A 16 40.36 19.10 10.81
N ALA A 17 41.33 18.61 11.57
CA ALA A 17 41.51 17.17 11.83
C ALA A 17 40.30 16.57 12.58
N ALA A 18 39.76 17.27 13.57
CA ALA A 18 38.55 16.84 14.28
C ALA A 18 37.32 16.80 13.34
N PHE A 19 37.19 17.77 12.45
CA PHE A 19 36.09 17.81 11.48
C PHE A 19 36.19 16.68 10.44
N VAL A 20 37.40 16.43 9.92
CA VAL A 20 37.64 15.30 9.00
C VAL A 20 37.37 13.97 9.69
N SER A 21 37.78 13.80 10.96
CA SER A 21 37.52 12.59 11.73
C SER A 21 36.03 12.39 12.05
N LEU A 22 35.30 13.46 12.34
CA LEU A 22 33.86 13.41 12.56
C LEU A 22 33.11 13.09 11.27
N LEU A 23 33.55 13.66 10.15
CA LEU A 23 32.96 13.42 8.84
C LEU A 23 33.23 11.99 8.35
N THR A 24 34.45 11.45 8.52
CA THR A 24 34.74 10.05 8.18
C THR A 24 33.99 9.08 9.08
N PHE A 25 33.86 9.38 10.37
CA PHE A 25 33.03 8.60 11.28
C PHE A 25 31.55 8.61 10.86
N TYR A 26 30.99 9.78 10.56
CA TYR A 26 29.61 9.93 10.06
C TYR A 26 29.40 9.14 8.77
N LEU A 27 30.30 9.27 7.78
CA LEU A 27 30.22 8.52 6.53
C LEU A 27 30.34 7.01 6.74
N SER A 28 31.06 6.57 7.78
CA SER A 28 31.17 5.15 8.15
C SER A 28 29.90 4.58 8.79
N ILE A 29 29.14 5.37 9.54
CA ILE A 29 27.90 4.92 10.21
C ILE A 29 26.63 5.21 9.39
N LYS A 30 26.68 6.17 8.47
CA LYS A 30 25.60 6.50 7.54
C LYS A 30 25.00 5.29 6.81
N PRO A 31 25.78 4.33 6.26
CA PRO A 31 25.19 3.17 5.59
C PRO A 31 24.33 2.32 6.53
N LEU A 32 24.71 2.20 7.81
CA LEU A 32 23.95 1.44 8.80
C LEU A 32 22.63 2.14 9.16
N THR A 33 22.62 3.47 9.27
CA THR A 33 21.40 4.25 9.52
C THR A 33 20.48 4.29 8.30
N ASP A 34 21.05 4.39 7.10
CA ASP A 34 20.31 4.38 5.84
C ASP A 34 19.67 3.01 5.58
N GLU A 35 20.37 1.91 5.90
CA GLU A 35 19.83 0.56 5.83
C GLU A 35 18.69 0.35 6.84
N LEU A 36 18.86 0.76 8.09
CA LEU A 36 17.78 0.67 9.09
C LEU A 36 16.56 1.49 8.66
N LEU A 37 16.77 2.71 8.15
CA LEU A 37 15.70 3.56 7.66
C LEU A 37 15.00 2.93 6.46
N ASN A 38 15.74 2.35 5.50
CA ASN A 38 15.18 1.65 4.35
C ASN A 38 14.40 0.40 4.76
N ARG A 39 14.87 -0.34 5.78
CA ARG A 39 14.16 -1.50 6.33
C ARG A 39 12.87 -1.08 7.05
N LEU A 40 12.91 0.00 7.81
CA LEU A 40 11.73 0.58 8.46
C LEU A 40 10.72 1.13 7.44
N LEU A 41 11.18 1.81 6.38
CA LEU A 41 10.34 2.32 5.29
C LEU A 41 9.74 1.19 4.46
N THR A 42 10.51 0.14 4.14
CA THR A 42 10.00 -1.03 3.42
C THR A 42 8.94 -1.77 4.24
N ASN A 43 9.21 -2.03 5.52
CA ASN A 43 8.25 -2.70 6.40
C ASN A 43 6.97 -1.86 6.62
N LYS A 44 7.10 -0.53 6.78
CA LYS A 44 5.93 0.37 6.84
C LYS A 44 5.16 0.45 5.53
N ARG A 45 5.80 0.42 4.36
CA ARG A 45 5.09 0.38 3.05
C ARG A 45 4.29 -0.91 2.89
N THR A 46 4.83 -2.03 3.34
CA THR A 46 4.10 -3.31 3.33
C THR A 46 2.91 -3.29 4.30
N ALA A 47 3.06 -2.67 5.47
CA ALA A 47 1.99 -2.57 6.46
C ALA A 47 0.91 -1.50 6.14
N MET A 48 1.21 -0.49 5.31
CA MET A 48 0.32 0.66 5.09
C MET A 48 -0.56 0.58 3.84
N THR A 49 -0.48 -0.48 3.03
CA THR A 49 -1.23 -0.56 1.75
C THR A 49 -1.75 -1.96 1.41
N ASP A 50 -2.21 -2.74 2.39
CA ASP A 50 -3.14 -3.83 2.04
C ASP A 50 -4.53 -3.22 1.78
N ILE A 51 -4.86 -3.02 0.51
CA ILE A 51 -6.12 -2.44 0.07
C ILE A 51 -7.33 -3.25 0.57
N PHE A 52 -7.13 -4.53 0.93
CA PHE A 52 -8.18 -5.41 1.44
C PHE A 52 -8.30 -5.43 2.97
N ALA A 53 -7.43 -4.74 3.73
CA ALA A 53 -7.33 -4.91 5.19
C ALA A 53 -8.47 -4.27 5.98
N ASN A 54 -9.15 -3.24 5.45
CA ASN A 54 -10.19 -2.50 6.18
C ASN A 54 -11.47 -2.31 5.32
N PRO A 55 -12.19 -3.39 4.97
CA PRO A 55 -13.48 -3.27 4.31
C PRO A 55 -14.60 -3.01 5.33
N ASP A 56 -15.67 -2.33 4.92
CA ASP A 56 -16.85 -2.11 5.79
C ASP A 56 -17.65 -3.40 6.02
N LYS A 57 -17.64 -4.30 5.02
CA LYS A 57 -18.23 -5.63 5.10
C LYS A 57 -17.36 -6.67 4.39
N THR A 58 -17.48 -7.91 4.81
CA THR A 58 -16.85 -9.07 4.16
C THR A 58 -17.89 -10.11 3.81
N LEU A 59 -17.74 -10.72 2.63
CA LEU A 59 -18.55 -11.81 2.12
C LEU A 59 -17.66 -12.99 1.78
N ASP A 60 -17.85 -14.08 2.52
CA ASP A 60 -17.28 -15.38 2.19
C ASP A 60 -18.21 -16.10 1.21
N ALA A 61 -17.70 -16.38 0.02
CA ALA A 61 -18.38 -17.10 -1.06
C ALA A 61 -17.55 -18.33 -1.50
N LEU A 62 -16.68 -18.86 -0.64
CA LEU A 62 -15.93 -20.08 -0.89
C LEU A 62 -16.86 -21.28 -1.04
N GLY A 63 -16.57 -22.13 -2.04
CA GLY A 63 -17.34 -23.33 -2.34
C GLY A 63 -18.65 -23.08 -3.09
N LEU A 64 -19.08 -21.82 -3.22
CA LEU A 64 -20.25 -21.43 -4.00
C LEU A 64 -19.91 -21.41 -5.50
N ARG A 65 -20.88 -21.74 -6.35
CA ARG A 65 -20.68 -21.77 -7.81
C ARG A 65 -21.70 -20.90 -8.51
N CYS A 66 -21.34 -20.35 -9.67
CA CYS A 66 -22.22 -19.51 -10.48
C CYS A 66 -23.64 -20.14 -10.62
N PRO A 67 -24.73 -19.40 -10.31
CA PRO A 67 -24.80 -17.96 -10.05
C PRO A 67 -24.75 -17.53 -8.58
N GLU A 68 -24.53 -18.46 -7.64
CA GLU A 68 -24.69 -18.21 -6.20
C GLU A 68 -23.79 -17.08 -5.64
N PRO A 69 -22.48 -16.99 -5.95
CA PRO A 69 -21.63 -15.91 -5.42
C PRO A 69 -22.17 -14.52 -5.77
N VAL A 70 -22.58 -14.32 -7.02
CA VAL A 70 -23.08 -13.04 -7.53
C VAL A 70 -24.44 -12.69 -6.92
N MET A 71 -25.29 -13.70 -6.71
CA MET A 71 -26.56 -13.51 -6.01
C MET A 71 -26.35 -13.05 -4.57
N MET A 72 -25.36 -13.61 -3.87
CA MET A 72 -24.99 -13.18 -2.52
C MET A 72 -24.40 -11.78 -2.50
N VAL A 73 -23.49 -11.45 -3.42
CA VAL A 73 -22.95 -10.09 -3.58
C VAL A 73 -24.10 -9.08 -3.77
N ARG A 74 -25.01 -9.35 -4.70
CA ARG A 74 -26.17 -8.49 -4.96
C ARG A 74 -27.06 -8.30 -3.72
N LYS A 75 -27.30 -9.38 -2.95
CA LYS A 75 -28.06 -9.31 -1.70
C LYS A 75 -27.33 -8.45 -0.67
N THR A 76 -26.02 -8.64 -0.49
CA THR A 76 -25.23 -7.90 0.50
C THR A 76 -25.16 -6.41 0.15
N VAL A 77 -24.86 -6.05 -1.10
CA VAL A 77 -24.76 -4.66 -1.55
C VAL A 77 -26.10 -3.91 -1.43
N ARG A 78 -27.24 -4.60 -1.61
CA ARG A 78 -28.56 -3.98 -1.40
C ARG A 78 -28.73 -3.46 0.04
N HIS A 79 -28.16 -4.13 1.04
CA HIS A 79 -28.27 -3.76 2.45
C HIS A 79 -27.10 -2.91 2.97
N MET A 80 -26.17 -2.50 2.09
CA MET A 80 -25.08 -1.58 2.43
C MET A 80 -25.51 -0.13 2.25
N GLU A 81 -24.85 0.77 2.96
CA GLU A 81 -24.97 2.21 2.73
C GLU A 81 -24.15 2.61 1.49
N GLU A 82 -24.52 3.70 0.84
CA GLU A 82 -23.78 4.21 -0.31
C GLU A 82 -22.34 4.56 0.07
N GLY A 83 -21.38 4.25 -0.81
CA GLY A 83 -19.96 4.46 -0.54
C GLY A 83 -19.29 3.41 0.35
N GLN A 84 -20.04 2.52 1.01
CA GLN A 84 -19.46 1.40 1.76
C GLN A 84 -18.75 0.40 0.85
N THR A 85 -17.74 -0.26 1.41
CA THR A 85 -16.89 -1.25 0.77
C THR A 85 -17.23 -2.68 1.20
N LEU A 86 -17.17 -3.60 0.24
CA LEU A 86 -17.40 -5.02 0.40
C LEU A 86 -16.17 -5.78 -0.08
N LEU A 87 -15.52 -6.51 0.81
CA LEU A 87 -14.55 -7.54 0.47
C LEU A 87 -15.29 -8.84 0.14
N ILE A 88 -15.02 -9.42 -1.02
CA ILE A 88 -15.59 -10.69 -1.47
C ILE A 88 -14.45 -11.69 -1.60
N ILE A 89 -14.60 -12.86 -1.00
CA ILE A 89 -13.64 -13.97 -1.08
C ILE A 89 -14.35 -15.13 -1.80
N ALA A 90 -13.80 -15.59 -2.92
CA ALA A 90 -14.40 -16.64 -3.73
C ALA A 90 -13.35 -17.55 -4.37
N ASP A 91 -13.70 -18.79 -4.69
CA ASP A 91 -12.83 -19.76 -5.35
C ASP A 91 -13.34 -20.18 -6.74
N ASP A 92 -14.53 -19.70 -7.15
CA ASP A 92 -15.12 -20.00 -8.45
C ASP A 92 -14.50 -19.10 -9.56
N PRO A 93 -13.87 -19.67 -10.61
CA PRO A 93 -13.30 -18.90 -11.71
C PRO A 93 -14.32 -18.04 -12.46
N ALA A 94 -15.63 -18.36 -12.43
CA ALA A 94 -16.66 -17.53 -13.03
C ALA A 94 -16.71 -16.11 -12.42
N THR A 95 -16.39 -15.99 -11.13
CA THR A 95 -16.42 -14.70 -10.40
C THR A 95 -15.45 -13.66 -10.96
N THR A 96 -14.37 -14.09 -11.63
CA THR A 96 -13.41 -13.21 -12.32
C THR A 96 -14.04 -12.38 -13.43
N ARG A 97 -15.14 -12.85 -14.03
CA ARG A 97 -15.90 -12.11 -15.05
C ARG A 97 -17.17 -11.52 -14.47
N ASP A 98 -17.84 -12.27 -13.60
CA ASP A 98 -19.16 -11.90 -13.11
C ASP A 98 -19.12 -10.73 -12.13
N ILE A 99 -18.12 -10.64 -11.25
CA ILE A 99 -17.99 -9.53 -10.28
C ILE A 99 -17.67 -8.20 -10.98
N PRO A 100 -16.69 -8.12 -11.91
CA PRO A 100 -16.49 -6.91 -12.70
C PRO A 100 -17.71 -6.54 -13.55
N GLY A 101 -18.39 -7.52 -14.13
CA GLY A 101 -19.63 -7.31 -14.86
C GLY A 101 -20.72 -6.72 -13.97
N PHE A 102 -20.97 -7.32 -12.81
CA PHE A 102 -21.91 -6.83 -11.80
C PHE A 102 -21.62 -5.38 -11.41
N CYS A 103 -20.35 -5.03 -11.16
CA CYS A 103 -19.97 -3.67 -10.82
C CYS A 103 -20.32 -2.68 -11.94
N ARG A 104 -20.04 -3.02 -13.21
CA ARG A 104 -20.34 -2.18 -14.37
C ARG A 104 -21.85 -2.02 -14.60
N PHE A 105 -22.63 -3.08 -14.47
CA PHE A 105 -24.07 -3.05 -14.76
C PHE A 105 -24.91 -2.41 -13.65
N MET A 106 -24.41 -2.38 -12.42
CA MET A 106 -25.12 -1.86 -11.25
C MET A 106 -24.55 -0.52 -10.75
N ASP A 107 -23.69 0.13 -11.53
CA ASP A 107 -23.01 1.38 -11.18
C ASP A 107 -22.27 1.31 -9.83
N HIS A 108 -21.53 0.22 -9.60
CA HIS A 108 -20.64 0.06 -8.45
C HIS A 108 -19.17 0.13 -8.88
N GLN A 109 -18.27 0.45 -7.95
CA GLN A 109 -16.85 0.58 -8.23
C GLN A 109 -16.10 -0.66 -7.79
N LEU A 110 -15.37 -1.31 -8.71
CA LEU A 110 -14.38 -2.33 -8.35
C LEU A 110 -13.07 -1.61 -7.99
N LEU A 111 -12.74 -1.56 -6.70
CA LEU A 111 -11.55 -0.86 -6.19
C LEU A 111 -10.28 -1.69 -6.35
N ALA A 112 -10.38 -3.00 -6.14
CA ALA A 112 -9.27 -3.93 -6.27
C ALA A 112 -9.78 -5.33 -6.59
N GLN A 113 -8.95 -6.13 -7.25
CA GLN A 113 -9.15 -7.57 -7.41
C GLN A 113 -7.81 -8.28 -7.37
N ASP A 114 -7.80 -9.46 -6.74
CA ASP A 114 -6.71 -10.40 -6.76
C ASP A 114 -7.26 -11.73 -7.26
N THR A 115 -6.88 -12.07 -8.49
CA THR A 115 -7.35 -13.27 -9.20
C THR A 115 -6.19 -14.14 -9.68
N GLU A 116 -4.97 -13.89 -9.20
CA GLU A 116 -3.79 -14.66 -9.60
C GLU A 116 -3.79 -16.06 -8.96
N GLN A 117 -4.27 -16.15 -7.72
CA GLN A 117 -4.34 -17.39 -6.95
C GLN A 117 -5.68 -17.49 -6.22
N THR A 118 -6.15 -18.71 -6.02
CA THR A 118 -7.30 -18.97 -5.18
C THR A 118 -6.90 -18.94 -3.69
N PRO A 119 -7.74 -18.39 -2.79
CA PRO A 119 -9.03 -17.79 -3.09
C PRO A 119 -8.91 -16.38 -3.68
N TYR A 120 -9.73 -16.10 -4.69
CA TYR A 120 -9.85 -14.80 -5.31
C TYR A 120 -10.44 -13.79 -4.34
N ARG A 121 -9.98 -12.55 -4.44
CA ARG A 121 -10.44 -11.43 -3.60
C ARG A 121 -10.89 -10.28 -4.47
N TYR A 122 -12.01 -9.66 -4.11
CA TYR A 122 -12.53 -8.48 -4.79
C TYR A 122 -12.95 -7.45 -3.75
N LEU A 123 -12.54 -6.20 -3.95
CA LEU A 123 -12.99 -5.08 -3.13
C LEU A 123 -13.92 -4.21 -3.96
N VAL A 124 -15.19 -4.18 -3.59
CA VAL A 124 -16.24 -3.45 -4.30
C VAL A 124 -16.75 -2.32 -3.42
N ARG A 125 -16.88 -1.11 -3.96
CA ARG A 125 -17.56 0.02 -3.31
C ARG A 125 -18.94 0.19 -3.92
N LYS A 126 -19.96 0.25 -3.06
CA LYS A 126 -21.34 0.55 -3.48
C LYS A 126 -21.38 1.95 -4.09
N GLY A 127 -21.98 2.04 -5.28
CA GLY A 127 -22.23 3.31 -5.96
C GLY A 127 -23.08 4.26 -5.13
N ILE A 128 -22.90 5.55 -5.38
CA ILE A 128 -23.73 6.62 -4.82
C ILE A 128 -24.77 6.92 -5.89
N THR A 129 -26.04 6.58 -5.64
CA THR A 129 -27.10 6.98 -6.56
C THR A 129 -27.38 8.46 -6.29
N ALA A 130 -27.09 9.32 -7.26
CA ALA A 130 -27.60 10.69 -7.22
C ALA A 130 -29.14 10.59 -7.28
N GLY A 131 -29.79 10.79 -6.14
CA GLY A 131 -31.25 10.81 -6.02
C GLY A 131 -31.88 11.96 -6.78
#